data_AF-A0AAD9R9G5-F1
#
_entry.id   AF-A0AAD9R9G5-F1
#
_cell.length_a   1.000
_cell.length_b   1.000
_cell.length_c   1.000
_cell.angle_alpha   90.00
_cell.angle_beta   90.00
_cell.angle_gamma   90.00
#
_symmetry.space_group_name_H-M   'P 1'
#
loop_
_entity.id
_entity.type
_entity.pdbx_description
1 polymer ?
#
loop_
_entity_poly.entity_id
_entity_poly.type
_entity_poly.pdbx_seq_one_letter_code
_entity_poly.pdbx_strand_id
1 'polypeptide(L)'
;MTEQRGNDEEDDNDVVVCADSSIVPTEDPPPWIKGSLHRDKSTRSIALQTTVRVPLRLRVLPSIREIVDENDPASRNSKSSVVWRHLRFLGRLSLSQFGLVWLLNIWAIAGAAAFCATEGPREREQVVELKDMQRDLAVGLATELRQLRTEKDEDVEPLWSDKVRQYVAKHERLLLAAVSSGYGETNDGGQLWTFPGCVLFAVSLITTLGFGAPVPRTNAGRTVAIVFAAIGIPAHFLLIMNIGILLAVRLQKYAVSKASDDKDTRQDTTEVHCSPPPVPKWVKAVPFVCIGGYYILGVLCFGIARSRPLAASVLFPLDFTAAGGLSTTRGYVRVFYAIYLEGAVVIAAVAVAVLRVSATQSLTNVGLKYGLLTEA
;
A
#
# COMPACT_ATOMS: atom_id res chain seq x y z
N MET A 1 22.86 -13.84 -68.87
CA MET A 1 21.95 -12.86 -69.50
C MET A 1 20.55 -13.23 -69.04
N THR A 2 19.85 -12.29 -68.38
CA THR A 2 18.41 -12.25 -67.95
C THR A 2 17.93 -13.32 -66.93
N GLU A 3 17.62 -12.99 -65.66
CA GLU A 3 16.44 -12.31 -65.04
C GLU A 3 15.24 -13.24 -64.70
N GLN A 4 14.92 -13.41 -63.39
CA GLN A 4 13.59 -13.67 -62.77
C GLN A 4 13.77 -13.84 -61.25
N ARG A 5 13.42 -12.88 -60.38
CA ARG A 5 12.10 -12.51 -59.80
C ARG A 5 11.44 -13.62 -58.99
N GLY A 6 11.40 -13.44 -57.67
CA GLY A 6 10.78 -14.33 -56.69
C GLY A 6 9.34 -13.98 -56.33
N ASN A 7 8.75 -14.81 -55.47
CA ASN A 7 7.73 -14.47 -54.47
C ASN A 7 7.49 -15.71 -53.58
N ASP A 8 7.75 -15.58 -52.28
CA ASP A 8 7.27 -16.48 -51.24
C ASP A 8 5.99 -15.85 -50.66
N GLU A 9 4.90 -16.63 -50.58
CA GLU A 9 3.63 -16.25 -49.95
C GLU A 9 3.63 -16.77 -48.51
N GLU A 10 3.65 -15.86 -47.52
CA GLU A 10 3.21 -16.09 -46.14
C GLU A 10 1.81 -15.46 -45.99
N ASP A 11 0.82 -16.28 -45.63
CA ASP A 11 -0.59 -15.89 -45.45
C ASP A 11 -0.84 -15.62 -43.95
N ASP A 12 -0.79 -14.33 -43.57
CA ASP A 12 -1.21 -13.79 -42.28
C ASP A 12 -2.69 -13.38 -42.37
N ASN A 13 -3.57 -14.08 -41.65
CA ASN A 13 -5.01 -13.80 -41.63
C ASN A 13 -5.41 -13.09 -40.33
N ASP A 14 -5.27 -11.75 -40.31
CA ASP A 14 -5.82 -10.86 -39.28
C ASP A 14 -7.13 -10.21 -39.77
N VAL A 15 -8.27 -10.69 -39.25
CA VAL A 15 -9.60 -10.13 -39.57
C VAL A 15 -9.84 -8.86 -38.74
N VAL A 16 -9.73 -7.70 -39.40
CA VAL A 16 -10.16 -6.39 -38.89
C VAL A 16 -11.52 -6.06 -39.47
N VAL A 17 -12.57 -5.95 -38.64
CA VAL A 17 -13.87 -5.40 -39.05
C VAL A 17 -13.91 -3.91 -38.69
N CYS A 18 -13.80 -3.07 -39.72
CA CYS A 18 -14.05 -1.63 -39.68
C CYS A 18 -15.57 -1.36 -39.62
N ALA A 19 -15.98 -0.39 -38.79
CA ALA A 19 -17.31 0.20 -38.85
C ALA A 19 -17.22 1.56 -39.55
N ASP A 20 -17.93 1.69 -40.67
CA ASP A 20 -18.04 2.91 -41.47
C ASP A 20 -18.80 4.01 -40.71
N SER A 21 -18.28 5.23 -40.84
CA SER A 21 -18.96 6.46 -40.50
C SER A 21 -18.96 7.39 -41.71
N SER A 22 -20.14 7.75 -42.21
CA SER A 22 -20.30 8.90 -43.11
C SER A 22 -21.50 9.73 -42.67
N ILE A 23 -21.23 11.02 -42.45
CA ILE A 23 -22.18 12.10 -42.15
C ILE A 23 -22.13 13.06 -43.33
N VAL A 24 -23.27 13.36 -43.96
CA VAL A 24 -23.56 14.68 -44.58
C VAL A 24 -25.06 14.98 -44.43
N PRO A 25 -25.50 16.24 -44.18
CA PRO A 25 -26.82 16.59 -43.65
C PRO A 25 -27.73 17.30 -44.67
N THR A 26 -29.08 17.19 -44.57
CA THR A 26 -30.01 18.18 -45.19
C THR A 26 -31.46 18.08 -44.68
N GLU A 27 -31.97 19.25 -44.25
CA GLU A 27 -33.34 19.81 -44.37
C GLU A 27 -34.58 19.35 -43.56
N ASP A 28 -35.36 20.38 -43.20
CA ASP A 28 -36.47 20.47 -42.24
C ASP A 28 -37.79 19.77 -42.64
N PRO A 29 -38.70 19.48 -41.68
CA PRO A 29 -39.98 18.80 -41.90
C PRO A 29 -41.14 19.80 -42.11
N PRO A 30 -42.30 19.37 -42.64
CA PRO A 30 -43.54 19.59 -41.88
C PRO A 30 -44.58 18.43 -42.11
N PRO A 31 -45.86 18.53 -41.69
CA PRO A 31 -46.51 17.85 -40.54
C PRO A 31 -47.82 17.06 -40.90
N TRP A 32 -48.66 16.78 -39.88
CA TRP A 32 -50.04 16.22 -39.84
C TRP A 32 -50.15 14.67 -39.94
N ILE A 33 -50.91 13.90 -39.12
CA ILE A 33 -52.20 14.10 -38.43
C ILE A 33 -52.25 13.36 -37.07
N LYS A 34 -52.98 13.99 -36.13
CA LYS A 34 -53.49 13.57 -34.81
C LYS A 34 -53.92 12.10 -34.66
N GLY A 35 -53.66 11.58 -33.45
CA GLY A 35 -54.75 11.03 -32.63
C GLY A 35 -54.53 9.63 -32.04
N SER A 36 -54.04 9.53 -30.81
CA SER A 36 -54.87 9.09 -29.68
C SER A 36 -54.03 8.97 -28.41
N LEU A 37 -54.51 9.68 -27.41
CA LEU A 37 -53.98 9.77 -26.06
C LEU A 37 -54.62 8.64 -25.25
N HIS A 38 -53.89 7.57 -24.93
CA HIS A 38 -54.24 6.73 -23.78
C HIS A 38 -53.23 7.03 -22.67
N ARG A 39 -53.68 7.88 -21.75
CA ARG A 39 -52.97 8.21 -20.51
C ARG A 39 -53.52 7.29 -19.44
N ASP A 40 -52.81 6.19 -19.18
CA ASP A 40 -52.91 5.52 -17.89
C ASP A 40 -51.76 5.94 -16.99
N LYS A 41 -52.14 6.38 -15.79
CA LYS A 41 -51.23 6.86 -14.76
C LYS A 41 -50.74 5.69 -13.92
N SER A 42 -49.53 5.88 -13.40
CA SER A 42 -49.02 5.31 -12.15
C SER A 42 -48.30 3.96 -12.27
N THR A 43 -46.97 4.01 -12.25
CA THR A 43 -46.25 3.88 -10.97
C THR A 43 -44.82 4.38 -11.11
N ARG A 44 -44.38 5.06 -10.05
CA ARG A 44 -43.10 5.75 -9.94
C ARG A 44 -42.00 4.69 -9.74
N SER A 45 -41.36 4.22 -10.80
CA SER A 45 -40.13 3.44 -10.69
C SER A 45 -38.93 4.39 -10.57
N ILE A 46 -38.48 4.59 -9.33
CA ILE A 46 -37.17 5.16 -9.00
C ILE A 46 -36.16 4.04 -9.22
N ALA A 47 -35.77 3.76 -10.46
CA ALA A 47 -34.68 2.82 -10.74
C ALA A 47 -34.26 2.89 -12.22
N LEU A 48 -33.72 4.01 -12.68
CA LEU A 48 -33.01 4.05 -13.97
C LEU A 48 -31.86 5.04 -13.90
N GLN A 49 -30.84 4.67 -13.12
CA GLN A 49 -29.50 5.25 -13.30
C GLN A 49 -28.43 4.21 -12.98
N THR A 50 -28.44 3.11 -13.72
CA THR A 50 -27.22 2.31 -13.93
C THR A 50 -26.73 2.56 -15.34
N THR A 51 -26.32 3.81 -15.62
CA THR A 51 -25.29 3.98 -16.63
C THR A 51 -24.06 3.28 -16.08
N VAL A 52 -23.76 2.10 -16.61
CA VAL A 52 -22.49 1.41 -16.40
C VAL A 52 -21.42 2.37 -16.91
N ARG A 53 -20.92 3.26 -16.04
CA ARG A 53 -19.69 3.98 -16.34
C ARG A 53 -18.64 2.90 -16.51
N VAL A 54 -18.16 2.76 -17.74
CA VAL A 54 -16.94 2.03 -18.08
C VAL A 54 -15.94 2.30 -16.96
N PRO A 55 -15.45 1.28 -16.23
CA PRO A 55 -14.53 1.53 -15.13
C PRO A 55 -13.28 2.14 -15.74
N LEU A 56 -13.06 3.44 -15.48
CA LEU A 56 -11.89 4.15 -15.96
C LEU A 56 -10.65 3.42 -15.41
N ARG A 57 -9.91 2.76 -16.30
CA ARG A 57 -8.65 2.07 -15.98
C ARG A 57 -7.49 3.00 -16.30
N LEU A 58 -6.65 3.31 -15.29
CA LEU A 58 -5.35 3.93 -15.54
C LEU A 58 -4.51 2.99 -16.42
N ARG A 59 -3.91 3.54 -17.48
CA ARG A 59 -3.02 2.77 -18.38
C ARG A 59 -1.67 2.49 -17.70
N VAL A 60 -1.08 1.34 -18.02
CA VAL A 60 0.22 0.89 -17.47
C VAL A 60 1.38 1.72 -18.02
N LEU A 61 1.29 2.17 -19.27
CA LEU A 61 2.28 3.03 -19.94
C LEU A 61 1.52 4.14 -20.69
N PRO A 62 2.08 5.37 -20.77
CA PRO A 62 1.60 6.36 -21.72
C PRO A 62 1.82 5.85 -23.16
N SER A 63 0.87 6.12 -24.05
CA SER A 63 1.00 5.76 -25.47
C SER A 63 2.19 6.49 -26.07
N ILE A 64 3.22 5.76 -26.48
CA ILE A 64 4.38 6.33 -27.21
C ILE A 64 3.96 6.78 -28.63
N ARG A 65 2.84 6.29 -29.16
CA ARG A 65 2.39 6.65 -30.52
C ARG A 65 1.93 8.11 -30.66
N GLU A 66 1.48 8.76 -29.59
CA GLU A 66 1.17 10.20 -29.60
C GLU A 66 2.42 11.09 -29.49
N ILE A 67 3.60 10.50 -29.23
CA ILE A 67 4.87 11.25 -29.12
C ILE A 67 5.44 11.57 -30.51
N VAL A 68 5.06 10.80 -31.55
CA VAL A 68 5.56 10.99 -32.92
C VAL A 68 4.74 12.02 -33.69
N ASP A 69 3.43 12.12 -33.46
CA ASP A 69 2.56 13.09 -34.16
C ASP A 69 2.69 14.54 -33.66
N GLU A 70 3.25 14.78 -32.46
CA GLU A 70 3.53 16.15 -31.97
C GLU A 70 4.90 16.70 -32.43
N ASN A 71 5.60 16.01 -33.35
CA ASN A 71 6.79 16.54 -34.02
C ASN A 71 6.46 17.35 -35.29
N ASP A 72 5.25 17.88 -35.39
CA ASP A 72 4.92 18.85 -36.43
C ASP A 72 5.75 20.14 -36.25
N PRO A 73 6.58 20.55 -37.22
CA PRO A 73 7.58 21.61 -37.03
C PRO A 73 7.00 23.04 -36.93
N ALA A 74 5.69 23.20 -36.77
CA ALA A 74 4.99 24.47 -36.92
C ALA A 74 4.82 25.32 -35.64
N SER A 75 5.00 24.79 -34.42
CA SER A 75 4.76 25.58 -33.18
C SER A 75 6.06 25.90 -32.41
N ARG A 76 6.98 26.61 -33.07
CA ARG A 76 8.25 27.01 -32.49
C ARG A 76 8.22 28.47 -32.04
N ASN A 77 7.49 28.79 -30.95
CA ASN A 77 7.68 30.06 -30.24
C ASN A 77 7.10 30.05 -28.81
N SER A 78 7.93 29.73 -27.82
CA SER A 78 7.95 30.32 -26.47
C SER A 78 8.95 29.55 -25.60
N LYS A 79 9.90 30.25 -24.96
CA LYS A 79 10.87 29.69 -24.00
C LYS A 79 10.20 29.10 -22.73
N SER A 80 8.88 29.22 -22.60
CA SER A 80 8.04 28.58 -21.57
C SER A 80 7.77 27.08 -21.83
N SER A 81 8.12 26.56 -23.02
CA SER A 81 7.69 25.21 -23.44
C SER A 81 8.43 24.05 -22.79
N VAL A 82 9.69 24.21 -22.33
CA VAL A 82 10.49 23.07 -21.86
C VAL A 82 10.06 22.62 -20.46
N VAL A 83 9.91 23.57 -19.52
CA VAL A 83 9.45 23.27 -18.14
C VAL A 83 8.01 22.81 -18.15
N TRP A 84 7.14 23.42 -18.95
CA TRP A 84 5.74 23.00 -19.05
C TRP A 84 5.60 21.64 -19.74
N ARG A 85 6.47 21.31 -20.70
CA ARG A 85 6.57 19.98 -21.31
C ARG A 85 7.09 18.94 -20.34
N HIS A 86 8.11 19.25 -19.53
CA HIS A 86 8.57 18.35 -18.47
C HIS A 86 7.52 18.18 -17.38
N LEU A 87 6.80 19.23 -16.99
CA LEU A 87 5.72 19.17 -16.00
C LEU A 87 4.51 18.36 -16.52
N ARG A 88 4.17 18.49 -17.81
CA ARG A 88 3.11 17.71 -18.48
C ARG A 88 3.54 16.26 -18.73
N PHE A 89 4.82 16.01 -18.98
CA PHE A 89 5.42 14.68 -19.06
C PHE A 89 5.46 14.02 -17.68
N LEU A 90 5.88 14.75 -16.64
CA LEU A 90 5.90 14.29 -15.25
C LEU A 90 4.48 14.06 -14.72
N GLY A 91 3.51 14.88 -15.16
CA GLY A 91 2.08 14.67 -14.92
C GLY A 91 1.54 13.41 -15.61
N ARG A 92 1.90 13.18 -16.89
CA ARG A 92 1.53 11.96 -17.63
C ARG A 92 2.24 10.70 -17.12
N LEU A 93 3.47 10.82 -16.62
CA LEU A 93 4.24 9.75 -16.00
C LEU A 93 3.70 9.43 -14.60
N SER A 94 3.35 10.44 -13.79
CA SER A 94 2.65 10.30 -12.51
C SER A 94 1.27 9.62 -12.65
N LEU A 95 0.63 9.78 -13.82
CA LEU A 95 -0.59 9.07 -14.20
C LEU A 95 -0.35 7.64 -14.74
N SER A 96 0.90 7.18 -14.85
CA SER A 96 1.23 5.76 -15.02
C SER A 96 1.39 5.12 -13.63
N GLN A 97 1.00 3.84 -13.52
CA GLN A 97 1.18 3.05 -12.30
C GLN A 97 2.61 3.13 -11.77
N PHE A 98 3.62 3.10 -12.65
CA PHE A 98 5.02 3.21 -12.25
C PHE A 98 5.40 4.59 -11.71
N GLY A 99 4.84 5.66 -12.27
CA GLY A 99 5.08 7.02 -11.75
C GLY A 99 4.38 7.25 -10.43
N LEU A 100 3.19 6.67 -10.21
CA LEU A 100 2.52 6.72 -8.91
C LEU A 100 3.30 5.96 -7.82
N VAL A 101 3.86 4.78 -8.14
CA VAL A 101 4.78 4.06 -7.24
C VAL A 101 5.98 4.94 -6.90
N TRP A 102 6.62 5.53 -7.91
CA TRP A 102 7.82 6.35 -7.72
C TRP A 102 7.54 7.60 -6.89
N LEU A 103 6.42 8.29 -7.18
CA LEU A 103 5.98 9.46 -6.44
C LEU A 103 5.73 9.12 -4.97
N LEU A 104 5.04 8.02 -4.69
CA LEU A 104 4.79 7.56 -3.32
C LEU A 104 6.08 7.17 -2.59
N ASN A 105 7.07 6.58 -3.28
CA ASN A 105 8.39 6.30 -2.68
C ASN A 105 9.13 7.60 -2.33
N ILE A 106 9.17 8.59 -3.23
CA ILE A 106 9.75 9.91 -2.93
C ILE A 106 9.00 10.57 -1.78
N TRP A 107 7.67 10.52 -1.79
CA TRP A 107 6.83 11.08 -0.74
C TRP A 107 7.13 10.42 0.61
N ALA A 108 7.27 9.10 0.66
CA ALA A 108 7.63 8.38 1.87
C ALA A 108 9.02 8.77 2.40
N ILE A 109 10.02 8.93 1.53
CA ILE A 109 11.37 9.39 1.92
C ILE A 109 11.32 10.83 2.44
N ALA A 110 10.56 11.71 1.77
CA ALA A 110 10.37 13.09 2.21
C ALA A 110 9.68 13.17 3.57
N GLY A 111 8.64 12.36 3.79
CA GLY A 111 7.98 12.21 5.08
C GLY A 111 8.94 11.71 6.16
N ALA A 112 9.73 10.68 5.86
CA ALA A 112 10.73 10.15 6.78
C ALA A 112 11.76 11.20 7.18
N ALA A 113 12.25 12.01 6.24
CA ALA A 113 13.15 13.13 6.52
C ALA A 113 12.48 14.19 7.42
N ALA A 114 11.21 14.52 7.17
CA ALA A 114 10.46 15.47 7.98
C ALA A 114 10.21 14.98 9.42
N PHE A 115 9.88 13.70 9.60
CA PHE A 115 9.73 13.10 10.94
C PHE A 115 11.05 13.06 11.70
N CYS A 116 12.12 12.68 11.03
CA CYS A 116 13.45 12.67 11.63
C CYS A 116 13.94 14.07 12.02
N ALA A 117 13.61 15.10 11.23
CA ALA A 117 13.93 16.49 11.56
C ALA A 117 13.10 17.03 12.74
N THR A 118 11.85 16.59 12.90
CA THR A 118 10.94 17.12 13.93
C THR A 118 11.03 16.35 15.26
N GLU A 119 11.12 15.01 15.23
CA GLU A 119 11.15 14.18 16.45
C GLU A 119 12.56 13.73 16.85
N GLY A 120 13.50 13.66 15.90
CA GLY A 120 14.87 13.20 16.16
C GLY A 120 15.63 14.03 17.20
N PRO A 121 15.60 15.38 17.16
CA PRO A 121 16.26 16.21 18.17
C PRO A 121 15.69 15.98 19.58
N ARG A 122 14.36 15.94 19.71
CA ARG A 122 13.67 15.71 20.98
C ARG A 122 14.03 14.37 21.60
N GLU A 123 14.03 13.30 20.79
CA GLU A 123 14.41 11.97 21.29
C GLU A 123 15.86 11.95 21.78
N ARG A 124 16.78 12.58 21.04
CA ARG A 124 18.20 12.65 21.44
C ARG A 124 18.39 13.40 22.75
N GLU A 125 17.75 14.55 22.92
CA GLU A 125 17.82 15.35 24.16
C GLU A 125 17.25 14.58 25.34
N GLN A 126 16.06 13.98 25.18
CA GLN A 126 15.40 13.18 26.21
C GLN A 126 16.26 11.98 26.63
N VAL A 127 16.94 11.33 25.68
CA VAL A 127 17.82 10.19 25.97
C VAL A 127 19.05 10.61 26.77
N VAL A 128 19.63 11.78 26.46
CA VAL A 128 20.77 12.33 27.21
C VAL A 128 20.33 12.73 28.61
N GLU A 129 19.25 13.50 28.74
CA GLU A 129 18.73 13.98 30.02
C GLU A 129 18.42 12.82 30.98
N LEU A 130 17.80 11.75 30.49
CA LEU A 130 17.48 10.59 31.32
C LEU A 130 18.70 9.76 31.70
N LYS A 131 19.69 9.64 30.81
CA LYS A 131 20.97 9.00 31.15
C LYS A 131 21.72 9.80 32.22
N ASP A 132 21.67 11.11 32.16
CA ASP A 132 22.30 11.98 33.14
C ASP A 132 21.56 11.92 34.49
N MET A 133 20.22 11.99 34.50
CA MET A 133 19.43 11.79 35.72
C MET A 133 19.67 10.43 36.39
N GLN A 134 19.79 9.35 35.59
CA GLN A 134 20.10 8.02 36.12
C GLN A 134 21.51 7.97 36.71
N ARG A 135 22.50 8.57 36.04
CA ARG A 135 23.88 8.67 36.54
C ARG A 135 23.93 9.49 37.84
N ASP A 136 23.23 10.62 37.89
CA ASP A 136 23.18 11.50 39.07
C ASP A 136 22.52 10.81 40.27
N LEU A 137 21.46 10.02 40.04
CA LEU A 137 20.87 9.19 41.09
C LEU A 137 21.86 8.15 41.62
N ALA A 138 22.55 7.44 40.73
CA ALA A 138 23.49 6.39 41.12
C ALA A 138 24.70 6.97 41.87
N VAL A 139 25.28 8.08 41.38
CA VAL A 139 26.39 8.78 42.03
C VAL A 139 25.95 9.39 43.35
N GLY A 140 24.77 10.02 43.40
CA GLY A 140 24.20 10.60 44.61
C GLY A 140 23.97 9.53 45.70
N LEU A 141 23.38 8.39 45.33
CA LEU A 141 23.20 7.26 46.24
C LEU A 141 24.54 6.75 46.74
N ALA A 142 25.50 6.48 45.85
CA ALA A 142 26.82 5.98 46.24
C ALA A 142 27.56 6.96 47.18
N THR A 143 27.43 8.26 46.93
CA THR A 143 28.08 9.30 47.74
C THR A 143 27.46 9.40 49.13
N GLU A 144 26.14 9.45 49.23
CA GLU A 144 25.41 9.49 50.50
C GLU A 144 25.69 8.23 51.32
N LEU A 145 25.63 7.05 50.70
CA LEU A 145 25.94 5.79 51.39
C LEU A 145 27.38 5.74 51.90
N ARG A 146 28.34 6.33 51.17
CA ARG A 146 29.74 6.42 51.60
C ARG A 146 29.95 7.39 52.76
N GLN A 147 29.12 8.43 52.87
CA GLN A 147 29.22 9.46 53.90
C GLN A 147 28.46 9.11 55.19
N LEU A 148 27.63 8.07 55.18
CA LEU A 148 26.99 7.55 56.39
C LEU A 148 28.07 7.08 57.39
N ARG A 149 28.30 7.86 58.44
CA ARG A 149 29.14 7.51 59.58
C ARG A 149 28.37 7.79 60.86
N THR A 150 28.16 6.77 61.68
CA THR A 150 27.56 6.87 63.01
C THR A 150 28.59 6.51 64.09
N GLU A 151 28.35 6.94 65.33
CA GLU A 151 29.20 6.58 66.48
C GLU A 151 29.00 5.13 66.93
N LYS A 152 27.87 4.50 66.59
CA LYS A 152 27.56 3.09 66.88
C LYS A 152 27.24 2.34 65.60
N ASP A 153 27.85 1.17 65.43
CA ASP A 153 27.65 0.30 64.26
C ASP A 153 26.22 -0.24 64.16
N GLU A 154 25.50 -0.43 65.28
CA GLU A 154 24.11 -0.92 65.29
C GLU A 154 23.11 0.05 64.62
N ASP A 155 23.40 1.36 64.61
CA ASP A 155 22.50 2.37 64.07
C ASP A 155 22.68 2.59 62.55
N VAL A 156 23.72 2.00 61.94
CA VAL A 156 24.03 2.16 60.50
C VAL A 156 23.00 1.46 59.62
N GLU A 157 22.65 0.21 59.96
CA GLU A 157 21.77 -0.67 59.18
C GLU A 157 20.38 -0.05 58.87
N PRO A 158 19.64 0.51 59.87
CA PRO A 158 18.34 1.12 59.63
C PRO A 158 18.44 2.41 58.79
N LEU A 159 19.46 3.25 59.03
CA LEU A 159 19.71 4.49 58.29
C LEU A 159 20.09 4.23 56.83
N TRP A 160 20.94 3.23 56.60
CA TRP A 160 21.31 2.76 55.26
C TRP A 160 20.07 2.30 54.49
N SER A 161 19.25 1.45 55.12
CA SER A 161 18.03 0.92 54.52
C SER A 161 17.00 2.01 54.20
N ASP A 162 16.90 3.04 55.03
CA ASP A 162 16.02 4.18 54.78
C ASP A 162 16.48 5.03 53.58
N LYS A 163 17.79 5.31 53.49
CA LYS A 163 18.39 6.03 52.36
C LYS A 163 18.24 5.27 51.04
N VAL A 164 18.47 3.96 51.04
CA VAL A 164 18.25 3.13 49.85
C VAL A 164 16.78 3.20 49.43
N ARG A 165 15.83 3.03 50.36
CA ARG A 165 14.39 3.16 50.06
C ARG A 165 14.02 4.52 49.49
N GLN A 166 14.60 5.60 50.02
CA GLN A 166 14.37 6.95 49.51
C GLN A 166 14.82 7.11 48.05
N TYR A 167 16.02 6.64 47.71
CA TYR A 167 16.55 6.72 46.34
C TYR A 167 15.85 5.75 45.38
N VAL A 168 15.44 4.57 45.84
CA VAL A 168 14.61 3.64 45.05
C VAL A 168 13.26 4.29 44.71
N ALA A 169 12.59 4.92 45.67
CA ALA A 169 11.34 5.66 45.42
C ALA A 169 11.55 6.85 44.47
N LYS A 170 12.70 7.54 44.57
CA LYS A 170 13.07 8.62 43.63
C LYS A 170 13.31 8.07 42.21
N HIS A 171 13.98 6.93 42.10
CA HIS A 171 14.21 6.24 40.84
C HIS A 171 12.90 5.78 40.21
N GLU A 172 11.99 5.20 40.98
CA GLU A 172 10.66 4.78 40.52
C GLU A 172 9.88 5.94 39.90
N ARG A 173 9.85 7.11 40.57
CA ARG A 173 9.19 8.30 40.04
C ARG A 173 9.80 8.78 38.73
N LEU A 174 11.13 8.81 38.63
CA LEU A 174 11.82 9.18 37.39
C LEU A 174 11.55 8.17 36.29
N LEU A 175 11.54 6.87 36.60
CA LEU A 175 11.26 5.82 35.64
C LEU A 175 9.81 5.90 35.14
N LEU A 176 8.84 6.16 36.02
CA LEU A 176 7.45 6.38 35.61
C LEU A 176 7.29 7.63 34.73
N ALA A 177 7.97 8.73 35.06
CA ALA A 177 7.99 9.93 34.22
C ALA A 177 8.63 9.66 32.85
N ALA A 178 9.73 8.90 32.83
CA ALA A 178 10.41 8.48 31.62
C ALA A 178 9.52 7.61 30.72
N VAL A 179 8.90 6.56 31.27
CA VAL A 179 7.98 5.68 30.55
C VAL A 179 6.77 6.46 30.03
N SER A 180 6.20 7.36 30.83
CA SER A 180 5.08 8.21 30.42
C SER A 180 5.44 9.15 29.25
N SER A 181 6.71 9.55 29.15
CA SER A 181 7.24 10.38 28.08
C SER A 181 7.76 9.58 26.87
N GLY A 182 7.61 8.24 26.88
CA GLY A 182 7.98 7.33 25.80
C GLY A 182 9.42 6.79 25.88
N TYR A 183 10.12 7.03 26.98
CA TYR A 183 11.45 6.48 27.24
C TYR A 183 11.34 5.08 27.84
N GLY A 184 11.93 4.08 27.19
CA GLY A 184 11.84 2.69 27.62
C GLY A 184 11.23 1.74 26.58
N GLU A 185 10.72 2.25 25.46
CA GLU A 185 10.49 1.46 24.22
C GLU A 185 11.81 0.92 23.61
N THR A 186 12.91 1.12 24.33
CA THR A 186 14.28 0.98 23.90
C THR A 186 15.09 0.23 24.95
N ASN A 187 15.01 -1.10 24.91
CA ASN A 187 15.68 -1.98 25.89
C ASN A 187 17.21 -1.80 26.00
N ASP A 188 17.88 -1.10 25.06
CA ASP A 188 19.34 -0.87 25.07
C ASP A 188 19.76 0.58 24.77
N GLY A 189 18.85 1.57 24.93
CA GLY A 189 19.20 2.98 24.65
C GLY A 189 19.45 3.32 23.16
N GLY A 190 18.99 2.46 22.24
CA GLY A 190 18.77 2.79 20.83
C GLY A 190 17.79 3.95 20.59
N GLN A 191 17.71 4.39 19.33
CA GLN A 191 16.83 5.48 18.91
C GLN A 191 15.75 4.93 17.97
N LEU A 192 14.49 5.30 18.23
CA LEU A 192 13.33 4.96 17.42
C LEU A 192 13.26 5.88 16.19
N TRP A 193 13.46 7.19 16.37
CA TRP A 193 13.43 8.23 15.33
C TRP A 193 14.77 8.34 14.58
N THR A 194 15.33 7.19 14.21
CA THR A 194 16.42 7.12 13.23
C THR A 194 15.86 7.14 11.82
N PHE A 195 16.64 7.52 10.81
CA PHE A 195 16.17 7.54 9.41
C PHE A 195 15.46 6.24 8.97
N PRO A 196 15.99 5.04 9.25
CA PRO A 196 15.29 3.79 8.96
C PRO A 196 13.98 3.60 9.75
N GLY A 197 13.92 4.08 10.99
CA GLY A 197 12.70 4.08 11.80
C GLY A 197 11.64 5.05 11.27
N CYS A 198 12.05 6.24 10.84
CA CYS A 198 11.19 7.22 10.19
C CYS A 198 10.61 6.69 8.87
N VAL A 199 11.39 5.94 8.08
CA VAL A 199 10.90 5.28 6.85
C VAL A 199 9.84 4.22 7.18
N LEU A 200 10.10 3.37 8.17
CA LEU A 200 9.12 2.38 8.62
C LEU A 200 7.84 3.04 9.13
N PHE A 201 7.95 4.12 9.92
CA PHE A 201 6.81 4.91 10.37
C PHE A 201 6.03 5.50 9.18
N ALA A 202 6.71 6.18 8.24
CA ALA A 202 6.10 6.79 7.07
C ALA A 202 5.33 5.78 6.21
N VAL A 203 5.92 4.61 5.93
CA VAL A 203 5.28 3.53 5.20
C VAL A 203 4.09 2.96 5.98
N SER A 204 4.24 2.70 7.29
CA SER A 204 3.14 2.19 8.12
C SER A 204 1.94 3.15 8.22
N LEU A 205 2.21 4.46 8.14
CA LEU A 205 1.22 5.52 8.18
C LEU A 205 0.48 5.65 6.84
N ILE A 206 1.21 5.66 5.72
CA ILE A 206 0.61 5.69 4.37
C ILE A 206 -0.23 4.44 4.12
N THR A 207 0.28 3.26 4.48
CA THR A 207 -0.42 1.98 4.31
C THR A 207 -1.61 1.81 5.26
N THR A 208 -1.82 2.73 6.20
CA THR A 208 -2.88 2.69 7.22
C THR A 208 -2.87 1.45 8.12
N LEU A 209 -1.76 0.69 8.12
CA LEU A 209 -1.62 -0.47 8.99
C LEU A 209 -1.43 -0.05 10.46
N GLY A 210 -0.62 0.99 10.69
CA GLY A 210 -0.42 1.55 12.02
C GLY A 210 0.10 0.56 13.07
N PHE A 211 0.88 -0.46 12.66
CA PHE A 211 1.36 -1.50 13.56
C PHE A 211 2.38 -0.98 14.58
N GLY A 212 1.88 -0.55 15.74
CA GLY A 212 2.67 -0.23 16.93
C GLY A 212 3.84 0.73 16.69
N ALA A 213 3.79 1.54 15.64
CA ALA A 213 4.89 2.41 15.28
C ALA A 213 4.98 3.59 16.26
N PRO A 214 6.20 4.11 16.54
CA PRO A 214 6.37 5.24 17.45
C PRO A 214 5.56 6.44 16.94
N VAL A 215 4.77 7.05 17.82
CA VAL A 215 3.86 8.16 17.47
C VAL A 215 4.55 9.50 17.74
N PRO A 216 4.49 10.49 16.83
CA PRO A 216 5.07 11.80 17.06
C PRO A 216 4.42 12.48 18.27
N ARG A 217 5.25 12.98 19.19
CA ARG A 217 4.80 13.65 20.42
C ARG A 217 4.88 15.16 20.29
N THR A 218 5.70 15.69 19.39
CA THR A 218 5.81 17.13 19.12
C THR A 218 4.57 17.64 18.39
N ASN A 219 4.19 18.88 18.66
CA ASN A 219 3.11 19.55 17.92
C ASN A 219 3.45 19.67 16.42
N ALA A 220 4.72 19.93 16.09
CA ALA A 220 5.20 19.99 14.71
C ALA A 220 5.11 18.62 14.01
N GLY A 221 5.61 17.56 14.64
CA GLY A 221 5.58 16.20 14.09
C GLY A 221 4.15 15.67 13.89
N ARG A 222 3.22 15.99 14.81
CA ARG A 222 1.79 15.67 14.65
C ARG A 222 1.16 16.39 13.46
N THR A 223 1.42 17.68 13.29
CA THR A 223 0.93 18.45 12.13
C THR A 223 1.48 17.89 10.83
N VAL A 224 2.78 17.58 10.78
CA VAL A 224 3.41 16.93 9.63
C VAL A 224 2.75 15.58 9.35
N ALA A 225 2.49 14.76 10.37
CA ALA A 225 1.85 13.46 10.20
C ALA A 225 0.44 13.57 9.60
N ILE A 226 -0.35 14.56 10.05
CA ILE A 226 -1.71 14.80 9.52
C ILE A 226 -1.65 15.19 8.03
N VAL A 227 -0.79 16.15 7.68
CA VAL A 227 -0.64 16.61 6.29
C VAL A 227 -0.13 15.48 5.40
N PHE A 228 0.85 14.74 5.89
CA PHE A 228 1.44 13.60 5.19
C PHE A 228 0.42 12.49 4.93
N ALA A 229 -0.39 12.15 5.94
CA ALA A 229 -1.45 11.16 5.83
C ALA A 229 -2.58 11.60 4.89
N ALA A 230 -2.99 12.87 4.96
CA ALA A 230 -4.06 13.41 4.12
C ALA A 230 -3.78 13.30 2.62
N ILE A 231 -2.51 13.42 2.21
CA ILE A 231 -2.09 13.31 0.81
C ILE A 231 -1.69 11.87 0.47
N GLY A 232 -0.94 11.22 1.36
CA GLY A 232 -0.35 9.90 1.12
C GLY A 232 -1.38 8.78 1.06
N ILE A 233 -2.36 8.77 1.99
CA ILE A 233 -3.34 7.68 2.09
C ILE A 233 -4.20 7.58 0.82
N PRO A 234 -4.83 8.65 0.30
CA PRO A 234 -5.63 8.54 -0.92
C PRO A 234 -4.80 8.11 -2.13
N ALA A 235 -3.58 8.64 -2.28
CA ALA A 235 -2.69 8.29 -3.38
C ALA A 235 -2.24 6.82 -3.33
N HIS A 236 -1.92 6.32 -2.13
CA HIS A 236 -1.58 4.91 -1.91
C HIS A 236 -2.77 3.99 -2.15
N PHE A 237 -3.95 4.36 -1.65
CA PHE A 237 -5.17 3.60 -1.88
C PHE A 237 -5.48 3.45 -3.38
N LEU A 238 -5.32 4.52 -4.16
CA LEU A 238 -5.44 4.48 -5.62
C LEU A 238 -4.42 3.54 -6.27
N LEU A 239 -3.17 3.55 -5.78
CA LEU A 239 -2.12 2.67 -6.27
C LEU A 239 -2.48 1.19 -6.04
N ILE A 240 -2.78 0.82 -4.81
CA ILE A 240 -3.04 -0.59 -4.45
C ILE A 240 -4.29 -1.14 -5.14
N MET A 241 -5.34 -0.33 -5.30
CA MET A 241 -6.55 -0.73 -6.01
C MET A 241 -6.26 -1.02 -7.48
N ASN A 242 -5.48 -0.16 -8.13
CA ASN A 242 -5.12 -0.33 -9.53
C ASN A 242 -4.20 -1.54 -9.76
N ILE A 243 -3.17 -1.70 -8.92
CA ILE A 243 -2.28 -2.86 -8.95
C ILE A 243 -3.07 -4.15 -8.71
N GLY A 244 -3.95 -4.17 -7.70
CA GLY A 244 -4.79 -5.31 -7.37
C GLY A 244 -5.66 -5.77 -8.55
N ILE A 245 -6.33 -4.82 -9.21
CA ILE A 245 -7.16 -5.09 -10.40
C ILE A 245 -6.31 -5.56 -11.60
N LEU A 246 -5.15 -4.94 -11.82
CA LEU A 246 -4.24 -5.32 -12.91
C LEU A 246 -3.79 -6.77 -12.74
N LEU A 247 -3.28 -7.12 -11.56
CA LEU A 247 -2.79 -8.46 -11.24
C LEU A 247 -3.92 -9.50 -11.29
N ALA A 248 -5.10 -9.17 -10.76
CA ALA A 248 -6.26 -10.07 -10.83
C ALA A 248 -6.66 -10.40 -12.28
N VAL A 249 -6.67 -9.40 -13.18
CA VAL A 249 -6.98 -9.65 -14.60
C VAL A 249 -5.87 -10.40 -15.32
N ARG A 250 -4.60 -10.16 -15.01
CA ARG A 250 -3.49 -10.94 -15.57
C ARG A 250 -3.58 -12.40 -15.14
N LEU A 251 -3.89 -12.66 -13.86
CA LEU A 251 -4.09 -14.00 -13.33
C LEU A 251 -5.25 -14.73 -14.02
N GLN A 252 -6.39 -14.05 -14.19
CA GLN A 252 -7.55 -14.61 -14.90
C GLN A 252 -7.23 -14.92 -16.37
N LYS A 253 -6.55 -14.00 -17.08
CA LYS A 253 -6.13 -14.23 -18.47
C LYS A 253 -5.18 -15.43 -18.60
N TYR A 254 -4.20 -15.52 -17.71
CA TYR A 254 -3.27 -16.66 -17.67
C TYR A 254 -4.01 -17.98 -17.41
N ALA A 255 -5.00 -17.98 -16.51
CA ALA A 255 -5.81 -19.15 -16.22
C ALA A 255 -6.65 -19.60 -17.42
N VAL A 256 -7.22 -18.66 -18.19
CA VAL A 256 -7.99 -18.96 -19.41
C VAL A 256 -7.07 -19.46 -20.52
N SER A 257 -5.92 -18.80 -20.76
CA SER A 257 -4.93 -19.23 -21.76
C SER A 257 -4.40 -20.64 -21.50
N LYS A 258 -4.17 -20.99 -20.24
CA LYS A 258 -3.77 -22.36 -19.86
C LYS A 258 -4.90 -23.37 -20.04
N ALA A 259 -6.16 -22.96 -19.86
CA ALA A 259 -7.32 -23.83 -20.04
C ALA A 259 -7.69 -24.05 -21.52
N SER A 260 -7.37 -23.10 -22.40
CA SER A 260 -7.48 -23.28 -23.85
C SER A 260 -6.39 -24.22 -24.38
N ASP A 261 -5.16 -24.11 -23.88
CA ASP A 261 -4.03 -24.98 -24.24
C ASP A 261 -4.30 -26.46 -23.87
N ASP A 262 -4.93 -26.70 -22.71
CA ASP A 262 -5.37 -28.05 -22.28
C ASP A 262 -6.55 -28.62 -23.11
N LYS A 263 -7.33 -27.75 -23.76
CA LYS A 263 -8.45 -28.15 -24.63
C LYS A 263 -8.03 -28.46 -26.06
N ASP A 264 -7.07 -27.73 -26.64
CA ASP A 264 -6.53 -28.02 -27.97
C ASP A 264 -5.83 -29.39 -28.04
N THR A 265 -5.39 -29.93 -26.90
CA THR A 265 -4.84 -31.29 -26.82
C THR A 265 -5.92 -32.38 -26.76
N ARG A 266 -7.21 -32.04 -26.55
CA ARG A 266 -8.26 -33.02 -26.19
C ARG A 266 -9.50 -33.08 -27.06
N GLN A 267 -9.73 -32.18 -28.02
CA GLN A 267 -10.99 -32.21 -28.76
C GLN A 267 -10.88 -31.74 -30.23
N ASP A 268 -10.62 -32.70 -31.10
CA ASP A 268 -11.31 -32.79 -32.38
C ASP A 268 -12.79 -33.10 -32.08
N THR A 269 -13.72 -32.41 -32.74
CA THR A 269 -15.20 -32.51 -32.63
C THR A 269 -15.88 -31.99 -31.35
N THR A 270 -16.52 -30.82 -31.45
CA THR A 270 -18.00 -30.59 -31.38
C THR A 270 -18.35 -29.22 -30.75
N GLU A 271 -19.05 -28.42 -31.55
CA GLU A 271 -19.98 -27.29 -31.29
C GLU A 271 -19.70 -26.22 -30.21
N VAL A 272 -19.66 -24.97 -30.71
CA VAL A 272 -19.50 -23.70 -30.00
C VAL A 272 -20.81 -23.29 -29.34
N HIS A 273 -20.90 -23.47 -28.02
CA HIS A 273 -21.86 -22.74 -27.18
C HIS A 273 -21.14 -21.55 -26.53
N CYS A 274 -21.53 -20.32 -26.92
CA CYS A 274 -21.00 -19.06 -26.39
C CYS A 274 -21.47 -18.83 -24.95
N SER A 275 -20.76 -19.43 -24.00
CA SER A 275 -20.73 -19.00 -22.60
C SER A 275 -19.27 -18.81 -22.20
N PRO A 276 -18.88 -17.68 -21.59
CA PRO A 276 -17.51 -17.52 -21.11
C PRO A 276 -17.19 -18.65 -20.13
N PRO A 277 -16.06 -19.36 -20.29
CA PRO A 277 -15.76 -20.52 -19.45
C PRO A 277 -15.72 -20.10 -17.98
N PRO A 278 -16.34 -20.86 -17.07
CA PRO A 278 -16.35 -20.53 -15.65
C PRO A 278 -14.91 -20.47 -15.14
N VAL A 279 -14.57 -19.39 -14.43
CA VAL A 279 -13.22 -19.23 -13.86
C VAL A 279 -12.86 -20.44 -12.99
N PRO A 280 -11.69 -21.06 -13.19
CA PRO A 280 -11.33 -22.27 -12.46
C PRO A 280 -11.31 -22.05 -10.94
N LYS A 281 -11.78 -23.04 -10.17
CA LYS A 281 -11.84 -22.96 -8.70
C LYS A 281 -10.46 -22.70 -8.07
N TRP A 282 -9.37 -23.17 -8.69
CA TRP A 282 -8.01 -22.95 -8.20
C TRP A 282 -7.61 -21.47 -8.18
N VAL A 283 -8.10 -20.65 -9.13
CA VAL A 283 -7.84 -19.20 -9.18
C VAL A 283 -8.35 -18.49 -7.92
N LYS A 284 -9.41 -19.04 -7.30
CA LYS A 284 -9.97 -18.52 -6.04
C LYS A 284 -9.08 -18.86 -4.84
N ALA A 285 -8.31 -19.95 -4.91
CA ALA A 285 -7.40 -20.38 -3.84
C ALA A 285 -6.04 -19.68 -3.90
N VAL A 286 -5.59 -19.26 -5.09
CA VAL A 286 -4.30 -18.57 -5.32
C VAL A 286 -4.02 -17.45 -4.30
N PRO A 287 -4.89 -16.46 -4.07
CA PRO A 287 -4.59 -15.38 -3.14
C PRO A 287 -4.36 -15.85 -1.69
N PHE A 288 -5.06 -16.90 -1.25
CA PHE A 288 -4.84 -17.46 0.10
C PHE A 288 -3.51 -18.19 0.21
N VAL A 289 -3.11 -18.92 -0.84
CA VAL A 289 -1.79 -19.55 -0.92
C VAL A 289 -0.69 -18.48 -0.94
N CYS A 290 -0.89 -17.39 -1.69
CA CYS A 290 0.04 -16.26 -1.70
C CYS A 290 0.18 -15.61 -0.32
N ILE A 291 -0.93 -15.40 0.41
CA ILE A 291 -0.89 -14.85 1.78
C ILE A 291 -0.12 -15.77 2.71
N GLY A 292 -0.43 -17.07 2.72
CA GLY A 292 0.26 -18.05 3.56
C GLY A 292 1.76 -18.15 3.23
N GLY A 293 2.09 -18.25 1.94
CA GLY A 293 3.48 -18.29 1.47
C GLY A 293 4.25 -17.01 1.80
N TYR A 294 3.61 -15.85 1.69
CA TYR A 294 4.22 -14.56 2.03
C TYR A 294 4.51 -14.44 3.53
N TYR A 295 3.61 -14.95 4.37
CA TYR A 295 3.83 -14.99 5.81
C TYR A 295 4.97 -15.95 6.19
N ILE A 296 5.05 -17.13 5.58
CA ILE A 296 6.16 -18.07 5.77
C ILE A 296 7.50 -17.43 5.34
N LEU A 297 7.50 -16.71 4.22
CA LEU A 297 8.67 -15.93 3.79
C LEU A 297 9.08 -14.90 4.84
N GLY A 298 8.11 -14.21 5.45
CA GLY A 298 8.33 -13.30 6.57
C GLY A 298 8.98 -14.00 7.78
N VAL A 299 8.46 -15.17 8.19
CA VAL A 299 9.02 -15.97 9.29
C VAL A 299 10.46 -16.40 8.99
N LEU A 300 10.76 -16.79 7.75
CA LEU A 300 12.10 -17.18 7.32
C LEU A 300 13.07 -15.99 7.35
N CYS A 301 12.68 -14.86 6.75
CA CYS A 301 13.53 -13.68 6.59
C CYS A 301 13.70 -12.86 7.88
N PHE A 302 12.66 -12.74 8.71
CA PHE A 302 12.70 -11.88 9.90
C PHE A 302 12.81 -12.67 11.21
N GLY A 303 12.48 -13.96 11.22
CA GLY A 303 12.64 -14.85 12.37
C GLY A 303 13.92 -15.69 12.28
N ILE A 304 13.94 -16.66 11.36
CA ILE A 304 15.02 -17.66 11.26
C ILE A 304 16.35 -17.00 10.89
N ALA A 305 16.37 -16.06 9.94
CA ALA A 305 17.60 -15.34 9.57
C ALA A 305 18.16 -14.47 10.72
N ARG A 306 17.35 -14.14 11.74
CA ARG A 306 17.79 -13.45 12.97
C ARG A 306 18.19 -14.41 14.09
N SER A 307 18.19 -15.73 13.85
CA SER A 307 18.49 -16.77 14.85
C SER A 307 17.60 -16.68 16.09
N ARG A 308 16.32 -16.33 15.92
CA ARG A 308 15.34 -16.27 17.01
C ARG A 308 14.73 -17.65 17.28
N PRO A 309 14.20 -17.91 18.50
CA PRO A 309 13.45 -19.14 18.76
C PRO A 309 12.21 -19.21 17.86
N LEU A 310 11.76 -20.43 17.55
CA LEU A 310 10.69 -20.69 16.57
C LEU A 310 9.38 -19.96 16.92
N ALA A 311 9.00 -19.93 18.21
CA ALA A 311 7.80 -19.24 18.65
C ALA A 311 7.85 -17.71 18.39
N ALA A 312 8.99 -17.08 18.66
CA ALA A 312 9.20 -15.65 18.39
C ALA A 312 9.30 -15.38 16.88
N SER A 313 9.82 -16.33 16.11
CA SER A 313 9.94 -16.23 14.65
C SER A 313 8.58 -16.20 13.96
N VAL A 314 7.59 -16.95 14.47
CA VAL A 314 6.20 -16.86 13.98
C VAL A 314 5.61 -15.50 14.32
N LEU A 315 5.81 -15.02 15.55
CA LEU A 315 5.31 -13.73 16.01
C LEU A 315 6.23 -12.54 15.63
N PHE A 316 7.06 -12.68 14.59
CA PHE A 316 8.00 -11.64 14.17
C PHE A 316 7.38 -10.26 13.93
N PRO A 317 6.11 -10.08 13.50
CA PRO A 317 5.55 -8.73 13.33
C PRO A 317 5.51 -7.94 14.64
N LEU A 318 5.43 -8.62 15.79
CA LEU A 318 5.45 -7.97 17.10
C LEU A 318 6.80 -7.32 17.37
N ASP A 319 7.92 -7.92 16.94
CA ASP A 319 9.28 -7.37 17.11
C ASP A 319 9.47 -6.00 16.42
N PHE A 320 8.62 -5.67 15.46
CA PHE A 320 8.65 -4.39 14.74
C PHE A 320 7.69 -3.33 15.32
N THR A 321 7.04 -3.63 16.44
CA THR A 321 6.28 -2.65 17.22
C THR A 321 7.20 -1.95 18.23
N ALA A 322 6.82 -0.74 18.65
CA ALA A 322 7.54 0.04 19.64
C ALA A 322 7.64 -0.70 20.98
N ALA A 323 6.61 -1.47 21.35
CA ALA A 323 6.61 -2.33 22.53
C ALA A 323 7.39 -3.66 22.36
N GLY A 324 7.53 -4.16 21.12
CA GLY A 324 8.19 -5.44 20.84
C GLY A 324 9.68 -5.34 20.54
N GLY A 325 10.30 -4.16 20.67
CA GLY A 325 11.75 -4.00 20.53
C GLY A 325 12.21 -3.54 19.16
N LEU A 326 11.38 -2.78 18.43
CA LEU A 326 11.74 -2.10 17.18
C LEU A 326 13.07 -1.34 17.30
N SER A 327 13.28 -0.70 18.44
CA SER A 327 14.49 0.03 18.85
C SER A 327 15.78 -0.78 18.84
N THR A 328 15.71 -2.09 19.15
CA THR A 328 16.86 -3.01 19.17
C THR A 328 17.18 -3.59 17.78
N THR A 329 16.22 -3.47 16.86
CA THR A 329 16.35 -4.02 15.50
C THR A 329 17.25 -3.12 14.65
N ARG A 330 18.18 -3.74 13.90
CA ARG A 330 19.11 -3.02 13.01
C ARG A 330 18.36 -2.20 11.97
N GLY A 331 18.88 -1.01 11.64
CA GLY A 331 18.20 -0.06 10.76
C GLY A 331 17.79 -0.63 9.40
N TYR A 332 18.68 -1.33 8.70
CA TYR A 332 18.37 -1.93 7.39
C TYR A 332 17.22 -2.95 7.46
N VAL A 333 17.10 -3.70 8.57
CA VAL A 333 16.02 -4.67 8.78
C VAL A 333 14.67 -3.95 8.90
N ARG A 334 14.64 -2.77 9.53
CA ARG A 334 13.43 -1.92 9.59
C ARG A 334 12.98 -1.49 8.19
N VAL A 335 13.91 -1.11 7.31
CA VAL A 335 13.58 -0.74 5.92
C VAL A 335 13.05 -1.94 5.14
N PHE A 336 13.69 -3.10 5.25
CA PHE A 336 13.18 -4.32 4.59
C PHE A 336 11.80 -4.71 5.09
N TYR A 337 11.53 -4.55 6.39
CA TYR A 337 10.20 -4.79 6.94
C TYR A 337 9.17 -3.78 6.40
N ALA A 338 9.54 -2.51 6.20
CA ALA A 338 8.66 -1.54 5.55
C ALA A 338 8.28 -1.97 4.12
N ILE A 339 9.25 -2.45 3.33
CA ILE A 339 9.00 -3.01 1.99
C ILE A 339 8.11 -4.26 2.08
N TYR A 340 8.30 -5.09 3.10
CA TYR A 340 7.47 -6.26 3.36
C TYR A 340 6.01 -5.89 3.67
N LEU A 341 5.77 -4.81 4.42
CA LEU A 341 4.41 -4.31 4.67
C LEU A 341 3.71 -3.86 3.38
N GLU A 342 4.41 -3.14 2.51
CA GLU A 342 3.87 -2.76 1.19
C GLU A 342 3.48 -3.98 0.36
N GLY A 343 4.33 -5.01 0.32
CA GLY A 343 4.02 -6.26 -0.36
C GLY A 343 2.79 -6.97 0.22
N ALA A 344 2.64 -6.98 1.55
CA ALA A 344 1.46 -7.55 2.21
C ALA A 344 0.16 -6.83 1.80
N VAL A 345 0.17 -5.49 1.75
CA VAL A 345 -1.00 -4.71 1.33
C VAL A 345 -1.33 -4.94 -0.14
N VAL A 346 -0.33 -5.06 -1.01
CA VAL A 346 -0.54 -5.40 -2.43
C VAL A 346 -1.19 -6.79 -2.58
N ILE A 347 -0.70 -7.79 -1.86
CA ILE A 347 -1.28 -9.15 -1.89
C ILE A 347 -2.72 -9.13 -1.37
N ALA A 348 -2.99 -8.40 -0.29
CA ALA A 348 -4.34 -8.22 0.24
C ALA A 348 -5.26 -7.54 -0.78
N ALA A 349 -4.79 -6.51 -1.48
CA ALA A 349 -5.55 -5.84 -2.53
C ALA A 349 -5.87 -6.78 -3.71
N VAL A 350 -4.93 -7.63 -4.11
CA VAL A 350 -5.17 -8.69 -5.11
C VAL A 350 -6.22 -9.68 -4.62
N ALA A 351 -6.12 -10.13 -3.37
CA ALA A 351 -7.11 -11.03 -2.77
C ALA A 351 -8.51 -10.44 -2.80
N VAL A 352 -8.66 -9.18 -2.38
CA VAL A 352 -9.94 -8.44 -2.43
C VAL A 352 -10.44 -8.32 -3.87
N ALA A 353 -9.57 -7.99 -4.84
CA ALA A 353 -9.96 -7.86 -6.24
C ALA A 353 -10.47 -9.19 -6.83
N VAL A 354 -9.80 -10.31 -6.54
CA VAL A 354 -10.20 -11.65 -7.01
C VAL A 354 -11.49 -12.11 -6.32
N LEU A 355 -11.59 -11.91 -5.00
CA LEU A 355 -12.76 -12.32 -4.22
C LEU A 355 -13.99 -11.51 -4.56
N ARG A 356 -13.86 -10.20 -4.81
CA ARG A 356 -14.98 -9.35 -5.25
C ARG A 356 -15.66 -9.90 -6.50
N VAL A 357 -14.88 -10.29 -7.51
CA VAL A 357 -15.40 -10.86 -8.75
C VAL A 357 -16.15 -12.17 -8.48
N SER A 358 -15.61 -13.04 -7.62
CA SER A 358 -16.27 -14.29 -7.25
C SER A 358 -17.53 -14.09 -6.40
N ALA A 359 -17.51 -13.13 -5.47
CA ALA A 359 -18.64 -12.84 -4.61
C ALA A 359 -19.81 -12.30 -5.43
N THR A 360 -19.54 -11.36 -6.34
CA THR A 360 -20.56 -10.84 -7.27
C THR A 360 -21.16 -11.96 -8.11
N GLN A 361 -20.35 -12.85 -8.70
CA GLN A 361 -20.84 -13.99 -9.49
C GLN A 361 -21.66 -15.01 -8.66
N SER A 362 -21.23 -15.28 -7.43
CA SER A 362 -21.95 -16.19 -6.54
C SER A 362 -23.30 -15.60 -6.14
N LEU A 363 -23.33 -14.29 -5.86
CA LEU A 363 -24.52 -13.59 -5.41
C LEU A 363 -25.50 -13.39 -6.57
N THR A 364 -25.03 -13.16 -7.80
CA THR A 364 -25.89 -13.16 -9.00
C THR A 364 -26.46 -14.55 -9.28
N ASN A 365 -25.68 -15.62 -9.17
CA ASN A 365 -26.19 -16.99 -9.34
C ASN A 365 -27.25 -17.36 -8.29
N VAL A 366 -27.05 -16.94 -7.04
CA VAL A 366 -28.02 -17.10 -5.96
C VAL A 366 -29.27 -16.25 -6.23
N GLY A 367 -29.11 -14.99 -6.63
CA GLY A 367 -30.22 -14.09 -6.96
C GLY A 367 -31.07 -14.61 -8.13
N LEU A 368 -30.44 -15.14 -9.19
CA LEU A 368 -31.13 -15.81 -10.30
C LEU A 368 -31.85 -17.08 -9.82
N LYS A 369 -31.20 -17.91 -8.99
CA LYS A 369 -31.77 -19.16 -8.46
C LYS A 369 -33.02 -18.93 -7.61
N TYR A 370 -33.08 -17.81 -6.87
CA TYR A 370 -34.22 -17.45 -6.04
C TYR A 370 -35.21 -16.49 -6.74
N GLY A 371 -35.05 -16.22 -8.03
CA GLY A 371 -35.93 -15.32 -8.80
C GLY A 371 -35.89 -13.85 -8.34
N LEU A 372 -34.85 -13.47 -7.59
CA LEU A 372 -34.61 -12.10 -7.12
C LEU A 372 -34.00 -11.21 -8.20
N LEU A 373 -33.45 -11.83 -9.25
CA LEU A 373 -32.87 -11.18 -10.42
C LEU A 373 -33.53 -11.75 -11.68
N THR A 374 -33.93 -10.90 -12.62
CA THR A 374 -34.39 -11.30 -13.96
C THR A 374 -33.28 -10.98 -14.95
N GLU A 375 -32.93 -11.92 -15.82
CA GLU A 375 -32.08 -11.63 -16.99
C GLU A 375 -32.83 -10.65 -17.89
N ALA A 376 -32.15 -9.58 -18.31
CA ALA A 376 -32.71 -8.52 -19.15
C ALA A 376 -32.44 -8.79 -20.63
#